data_AF-A0A258MRI0-F1
#
_entry.id   AF-A0A258MRI0-F1
#
_cell.length_a   1.000
_cell.length_b   1.000
_cell.length_c   1.000
_cell.angle_alpha   90.00
_cell.angle_beta   90.00
_cell.angle_gamma   90.00
#
_symmetry.space_group_name_H-M   'P 1'
#
loop_
_entity.id
_entity.type
_entity.pdbx_description
1 polymer ?
#
loop_
_entity_poly.entity_id
_entity_poly.type
_entity_poly.pdbx_seq_one_letter_code
_entity_poly.pdbx_strand_id
1 'polypeptide(L)'
;MNIDLSIFKAVKQVQPYHRLLLILFFVTAVQYTKAQEQPLGHGPLDTVKVYAFITPEGDTIGQSYLPNVLVYARLTGQWKKYWADWTRLRNAVYVTYPYAKAAGRIMNDINARLVNVTDKKERRKIIHSREKELKKEFTEKLTQLSIYQGKVLMKL
;
A
#
# COMPACT_ATOMS: atom_id res chain seq x y z
N MET A 1 14.30 42.35 -100.34
CA MET A 1 14.01 42.89 -99.01
C MET A 1 14.77 42.03 -98.01
N ASN A 2 15.82 42.59 -97.40
CA ASN A 2 16.85 41.86 -96.66
C ASN A 2 16.28 41.32 -95.34
N ILE A 3 16.42 40.02 -95.11
CA ILE A 3 16.09 39.37 -93.83
C ILE A 3 17.29 39.59 -92.90
N ASP A 4 17.02 40.22 -91.77
CA ASP A 4 18.01 40.70 -90.81
C ASP A 4 18.68 39.53 -90.05
N LEU A 5 19.99 39.36 -90.28
CA LEU A 5 20.82 38.28 -89.73
C LEU A 5 21.22 38.49 -88.25
N SER A 6 20.75 39.58 -87.62
CA SER A 6 21.07 39.94 -86.22
C SER A 6 20.30 39.11 -85.18
N ILE A 7 19.08 38.66 -85.50
CA ILE A 7 18.20 37.91 -84.59
C ILE A 7 18.77 36.51 -84.28
N PHE A 8 19.44 35.88 -85.26
CA PHE A 8 19.97 34.52 -85.11
C PHE A 8 21.22 34.44 -84.20
N LYS A 9 21.97 35.53 -84.06
CA LYS A 9 23.12 35.62 -83.14
C LYS A 9 22.68 35.74 -81.67
N ALA A 10 21.58 36.45 -81.39
CA ALA A 10 21.06 36.62 -80.03
C ALA A 10 20.54 35.30 -79.43
N VAL A 11 19.88 34.46 -80.22
CA VAL A 11 19.34 33.17 -79.77
C VAL A 11 20.45 32.18 -79.38
N LYS A 12 21.59 32.18 -80.08
CA LYS A 12 22.73 31.29 -79.79
C LYS A 12 23.47 31.68 -78.50
N GLN A 13 23.40 32.94 -78.09
CA GLN A 13 24.06 33.48 -76.89
C GLN A 13 23.24 33.31 -75.60
N VAL A 14 21.94 33.03 -75.69
CA VAL A 14 21.06 32.72 -74.54
C VAL A 14 21.08 31.21 -74.16
N GLN A 15 21.45 30.34 -75.12
CA GLN A 15 21.59 28.88 -74.93
C GLN A 15 22.61 28.40 -73.85
N PRO A 16 23.71 29.10 -73.50
CA PRO A 16 24.64 28.63 -72.48
C PRO A 16 24.17 28.94 -71.03
N TYR A 17 23.37 29.99 -70.82
CA TYR A 17 22.96 30.43 -69.47
C TYR A 17 21.87 29.56 -68.85
N HIS A 18 21.00 28.95 -69.65
CA HIS A 18 19.97 28.04 -69.12
C HIS A 18 20.56 26.77 -68.51
N ARG A 19 21.68 26.26 -69.06
CA ARG A 19 22.38 25.09 -68.54
C ARG A 19 23.01 25.39 -67.18
N LEU A 20 23.56 26.58 -67.02
CA LEU A 20 24.13 27.06 -65.75
C LEU A 20 23.04 27.27 -64.68
N LEU A 21 21.87 27.80 -65.05
CA LEU A 21 20.73 27.93 -64.14
C LEU A 21 20.17 26.58 -63.69
N LEU A 22 20.11 25.58 -64.59
CA LEU A 22 19.68 24.22 -64.24
C LEU A 22 20.66 23.54 -63.27
N ILE A 23 21.96 23.73 -63.46
CA ILE A 23 22.99 23.20 -62.56
C ILE A 23 22.91 23.88 -61.19
N LEU A 24 22.71 25.21 -61.15
CA LEU A 24 22.52 25.95 -59.89
C LEU A 24 21.27 25.48 -59.14
N PHE A 25 20.17 25.25 -59.84
CA PHE A 25 18.94 24.69 -59.26
C PHE A 25 19.13 23.27 -58.72
N PHE A 26 19.93 22.45 -59.40
CA PHE A 26 20.22 21.10 -58.94
C PHE A 26 21.12 21.09 -57.69
N VAL A 27 22.08 22.02 -57.60
CA VAL A 27 22.98 22.15 -56.43
C VAL A 27 22.22 22.67 -55.20
N THR A 28 21.28 23.60 -55.37
CA THR A 28 20.43 24.05 -54.25
C THR A 28 19.47 22.96 -53.81
N ALA A 29 18.91 22.16 -54.74
CA ALA A 29 18.02 21.04 -54.41
C ALA A 29 18.70 19.97 -53.53
N VAL A 30 19.99 19.69 -53.72
CA VAL A 30 20.73 18.70 -52.93
C VAL A 30 20.87 19.11 -51.46
N GLN A 31 20.98 20.41 -51.15
CA GLN A 31 21.10 20.92 -49.77
C GLN A 31 19.81 20.72 -48.95
N TYR A 32 18.65 20.59 -49.61
CA TYR A 32 17.37 20.34 -48.92
C TYR A 32 17.13 18.87 -48.54
N THR A 33 17.98 17.94 -48.98
CA THR A 33 17.77 16.50 -48.74
C THR A 33 18.14 16.02 -47.32
N LYS A 34 18.73 16.89 -46.49
CA LYS A 34 19.13 16.55 -45.09
C LYS A 34 18.07 16.86 -44.03
N ALA A 35 16.80 17.07 -44.41
CA ALA A 35 15.74 17.50 -43.49
C ALA A 35 14.89 16.37 -42.84
N GLN A 36 15.21 15.09 -43.09
CA GLN A 36 14.43 13.95 -42.57
C GLN A 36 15.31 12.91 -41.89
N GLU A 37 16.03 13.32 -40.86
CA GLU A 37 16.41 12.42 -39.78
C GLU A 37 15.90 13.06 -38.49
N GLN A 38 14.61 12.85 -38.18
CA GLN A 38 14.16 13.06 -36.81
C GLN A 38 14.80 11.96 -35.97
N PRO A 39 15.67 12.27 -34.99
CA PRO A 39 16.08 11.26 -34.03
C PRO A 39 14.80 10.75 -33.34
N LEU A 40 14.65 9.43 -33.22
CA LEU A 40 13.71 8.82 -32.29
C LEU A 40 14.12 9.28 -30.88
N GLY A 41 13.64 10.44 -30.46
CA GLY A 41 14.08 11.10 -29.25
C GLY A 41 13.03 12.12 -28.85
N HIS A 42 12.28 11.74 -27.81
CA HIS A 42 11.44 12.55 -26.92
C HIS A 42 11.51 14.06 -27.16
N GLY A 43 10.35 14.69 -27.37
CA GLY A 43 10.26 16.15 -27.49
C GLY A 43 10.85 16.86 -26.28
N PRO A 44 11.23 18.14 -26.38
CA PRO A 44 11.96 18.85 -25.31
C PRO A 44 11.23 18.93 -23.95
N LEU A 45 9.95 18.55 -23.88
CA LEU A 45 9.13 18.50 -22.67
C LEU A 45 8.84 17.06 -22.17
N ASP A 46 9.31 16.04 -22.88
CA ASP A 46 9.01 14.63 -22.60
C ASP A 46 10.12 14.01 -21.74
N THR A 47 10.24 14.52 -20.51
CA THR A 47 11.24 14.08 -19.50
C THR A 47 10.62 13.24 -18.38
N VAL A 48 9.29 13.05 -18.39
CA VAL A 48 8.59 12.33 -17.32
C VAL A 48 8.73 10.83 -17.55
N LYS A 49 9.62 10.19 -16.77
CA LYS A 49 9.77 8.73 -16.76
C LYS A 49 8.53 8.09 -16.13
N VAL A 50 7.81 7.28 -16.90
CA VAL A 50 6.64 6.51 -16.46
C VAL A 50 6.94 5.03 -16.62
N TYR A 51 6.33 4.16 -15.80
CA TYR A 51 6.46 2.72 -15.98
C TYR A 51 5.86 2.32 -17.34
N ALA A 52 6.40 1.29 -17.97
CA ALA A 52 5.94 0.81 -19.26
C ALA A 52 5.19 -0.52 -19.07
N PHE A 53 3.98 -0.60 -19.63
CA PHE A 53 3.29 -1.86 -19.82
C PHE A 53 3.45 -2.27 -21.29
N ILE A 54 3.99 -3.47 -21.51
CA ILE A 54 4.18 -4.03 -22.85
C ILE A 54 3.02 -4.98 -23.13
N THR A 55 2.25 -4.71 -24.18
CA THR A 55 1.13 -5.58 -24.58
C THR A 55 1.67 -6.90 -25.16
N PRO A 56 0.85 -7.97 -25.18
CA PRO A 56 1.23 -9.21 -25.84
C PRO A 56 1.57 -9.05 -27.34
N GLU A 57 1.02 -8.03 -28.01
CA GLU A 57 1.36 -7.69 -29.41
C GLU A 57 2.67 -6.90 -29.55
N GLY A 58 3.27 -6.46 -28.45
CA GLY A 58 4.54 -5.73 -28.43
C GLY A 58 4.44 -4.20 -28.33
N ASP A 59 3.23 -3.65 -28.18
CA ASP A 59 3.03 -2.21 -28.02
C ASP A 59 3.41 -1.75 -26.61
N THR A 60 4.04 -0.57 -26.50
CA THR A 60 4.47 0.01 -25.21
C THR A 60 3.57 1.17 -24.82
N ILE A 61 2.84 1.03 -23.72
CA ILE A 61 1.98 2.09 -23.17
C ILE A 61 2.45 2.52 -21.77
N GLY A 62 2.27 3.80 -21.44
CA GLY A 62 2.59 4.34 -20.11
C GLY A 62 1.65 3.77 -19.04
N GLN A 63 2.24 3.29 -17.95
CA GLN A 63 1.56 2.74 -16.78
C GLN A 63 1.79 3.65 -15.56
N SER A 64 0.71 4.03 -14.90
CA SER A 64 0.75 4.64 -13.57
C SER A 64 -0.18 3.91 -12.62
N TYR A 65 0.18 3.86 -11.34
CA TYR A 65 -0.72 3.39 -10.29
C TYR A 65 -1.53 4.57 -9.80
N LEU A 66 -2.86 4.44 -9.80
CA LEU A 66 -3.72 5.41 -9.14
C LEU A 66 -3.53 5.31 -7.62
N PRO A 67 -3.55 6.44 -6.90
CA PRO A 67 -3.56 6.41 -5.45
C PRO A 67 -4.80 5.65 -4.96
N ASN A 68 -4.61 4.85 -3.90
CA ASN A 68 -5.71 4.12 -3.29
C ASN A 68 -6.78 5.09 -2.78
N VAL A 69 -8.05 4.82 -3.09
CA VAL A 69 -9.18 5.54 -2.53
C VAL A 69 -9.80 4.68 -1.43
N LEU A 70 -9.82 5.19 -0.21
CA LEU A 70 -10.47 4.51 0.92
C LEU A 70 -11.98 4.69 0.83
N VAL A 71 -12.69 3.59 0.60
CA VAL A 71 -14.16 3.57 0.59
C VAL A 71 -14.65 3.16 1.98
N TYR A 72 -15.24 4.10 2.72
CA TYR A 72 -15.87 3.82 4.00
C TYR A 72 -17.35 3.56 3.83
N ALA A 73 -17.81 2.34 4.14
CA ALA A 73 -19.22 2.02 4.22
C ALA A 73 -19.77 2.31 5.63
N ARG A 74 -21.07 2.65 5.71
CA ARG A 74 -21.77 2.75 7.00
C ARG A 74 -22.09 1.35 7.51
N LEU A 75 -21.76 1.06 8.77
CA LEU A 75 -22.13 -0.20 9.42
C LEU A 75 -23.65 -0.38 9.44
N THR A 76 -24.13 -1.54 8.99
CA THR A 76 -25.55 -1.92 9.15
C THR A 76 -25.87 -2.12 10.64
N GLY A 77 -27.17 -2.11 11.00
CA GLY A 77 -27.60 -2.26 12.40
C GLY A 77 -27.09 -3.53 13.08
N GLN A 78 -27.03 -4.64 12.33
CA GLN A 78 -26.51 -5.92 12.82
C GLN A 78 -25.03 -5.82 13.21
N TRP A 79 -24.20 -5.25 12.33
CA TRP A 79 -22.78 -5.08 12.59
C TRP A 79 -22.51 -4.14 13.77
N LYS A 80 -23.31 -3.07 13.93
CA LYS A 80 -23.19 -2.18 15.09
C LYS A 80 -23.42 -2.93 16.41
N LYS A 81 -24.44 -3.79 16.47
CA LYS A 81 -24.72 -4.61 17.67
C LYS A 81 -23.59 -5.60 17.94
N TYR A 82 -23.12 -6.31 16.91
CA TYR A 82 -21.99 -7.22 17.01
C TYR A 82 -20.74 -6.51 17.58
N TRP A 83 -20.40 -5.34 17.05
CA TRP A 83 -19.26 -4.57 17.53
C TRP A 83 -19.43 -4.08 18.97
N ALA A 84 -20.64 -3.71 19.38
CA ALA A 84 -20.94 -3.33 20.76
C ALA A 84 -20.74 -4.52 21.72
N ASP A 85 -21.28 -5.70 21.36
CA ASP A 85 -21.15 -6.91 22.16
C ASP A 85 -19.68 -7.38 22.23
N TRP A 86 -18.97 -7.36 21.10
CA TRP A 86 -17.55 -7.69 21.05
C TRP A 86 -16.70 -6.72 21.88
N THR A 87 -16.96 -5.42 21.76
CA THR A 87 -16.26 -4.38 22.54
C THR A 87 -16.50 -4.56 24.04
N ARG A 88 -17.74 -4.87 24.43
CA ARG A 88 -18.11 -5.13 25.82
C ARG A 88 -17.37 -6.36 26.37
N LEU A 89 -17.34 -7.47 25.61
CA LEU A 89 -16.61 -8.68 26.00
C LEU A 89 -15.11 -8.39 26.14
N ARG A 90 -14.52 -7.75 25.13
CA ARG A 90 -13.11 -7.36 25.12
C ARG A 90 -12.75 -6.53 26.35
N ASN A 91 -13.54 -5.51 26.66
CA ASN A 91 -13.29 -4.64 27.81
C ASN A 91 -13.43 -5.41 29.13
N ALA A 92 -14.39 -6.34 29.24
CA ALA A 92 -14.51 -7.19 30.41
C ALA A 92 -13.29 -8.10 30.59
N VAL A 93 -12.82 -8.76 29.52
CA VAL A 93 -11.63 -9.61 29.52
C VAL A 93 -10.39 -8.83 29.94
N TYR A 94 -10.21 -7.61 29.42
CA TYR A 94 -9.06 -6.77 29.80
C TYR A 94 -9.02 -6.47 31.30
N VAL A 95 -10.17 -6.22 31.91
CA VAL A 95 -10.25 -5.96 33.36
C VAL A 95 -10.04 -7.26 34.15
N THR A 96 -10.61 -8.38 33.72
CA THR A 96 -10.64 -9.62 34.52
C THR A 96 -9.38 -10.47 34.40
N TYR A 97 -8.72 -10.46 33.24
CA TYR A 97 -7.54 -11.28 32.95
C TYR A 97 -6.37 -11.14 33.94
N PRO A 98 -5.93 -9.93 34.36
CA PRO A 98 -4.84 -9.82 35.34
C PRO A 98 -5.17 -10.50 36.67
N TYR A 99 -6.43 -10.48 37.09
CA TYR A 99 -6.88 -11.18 38.31
C TYR A 99 -6.85 -12.69 38.15
N ALA A 100 -7.36 -13.22 37.02
CA ALA A 100 -7.31 -14.65 36.71
C ALA A 100 -5.87 -15.17 36.71
N LYS A 101 -4.94 -14.41 36.10
CA LYS A 101 -3.52 -14.76 36.08
C LYS A 101 -2.88 -14.77 37.47
N ALA A 102 -3.21 -13.80 38.33
CA ALA A 102 -2.72 -13.76 39.70
C ALA A 102 -3.23 -14.95 40.53
N ALA A 103 -4.53 -15.25 40.41
CA ALA A 103 -5.14 -16.40 41.07
C ALA A 103 -4.51 -17.72 40.61
N GLY A 104 -4.29 -17.90 39.31
CA GLY A 104 -3.62 -19.08 38.76
C GLY A 104 -2.21 -19.28 39.30
N ARG A 105 -1.43 -18.20 39.47
CA ARG A 105 -0.10 -18.26 40.10
C ARG A 105 -0.16 -18.76 41.55
N ILE A 106 -1.08 -18.22 42.34
CA ILE A 106 -1.23 -18.60 43.74
C ILE A 106 -1.70 -20.05 43.86
N MET A 107 -2.62 -20.49 43.01
CA MET A 107 -3.07 -21.87 42.98
C MET A 107 -1.94 -22.84 42.62
N ASN A 108 -1.06 -22.45 41.69
CA ASN A 108 0.14 -23.22 41.36
C ASN A 108 1.14 -23.27 42.52
N ASP A 109 1.35 -22.16 43.25
CA ASP A 109 2.20 -22.14 44.46
C ASP A 109 1.64 -23.05 45.56
N ILE A 110 0.32 -23.02 45.78
CA ILE A 110 -0.35 -23.94 46.71
C ILE A 110 -0.10 -25.39 46.28
N ASN A 111 -0.36 -25.71 45.01
CA ASN A 111 -0.15 -27.07 44.49
C ASN A 111 1.30 -27.53 44.69
N ALA A 112 2.28 -26.68 44.40
CA ALA A 112 3.71 -26.98 44.60
C ALA A 112 4.04 -27.29 46.06
N ARG A 113 3.52 -26.51 47.01
CA ARG A 113 3.73 -26.74 48.44
C ARG A 113 3.03 -28.00 48.95
N LEU A 114 1.91 -28.38 48.34
CA LEU A 114 1.14 -29.56 48.75
C LEU A 114 1.72 -30.88 48.26
N VAL A 115 2.64 -30.89 47.28
CA VAL A 115 3.25 -32.12 46.72
C VAL A 115 3.88 -33.00 47.79
N ASN A 116 4.60 -32.40 48.74
CA ASN A 116 5.37 -33.13 49.75
C ASN A 116 4.62 -33.33 51.08
N VAL A 117 3.37 -32.86 51.19
CA VAL A 117 2.59 -32.93 52.44
C VAL A 117 1.71 -34.18 52.42
N THR A 118 2.08 -35.19 53.20
CA THR A 118 1.34 -36.45 53.36
C THR A 118 0.23 -36.37 54.40
N ASP A 119 0.38 -35.54 55.44
CA ASP A 119 -0.64 -35.37 56.48
C ASP A 119 -1.86 -34.56 55.99
N LYS A 120 -3.06 -35.12 56.18
CA LYS A 120 -4.33 -34.52 55.80
C LYS A 120 -4.66 -33.28 56.63
N LYS A 121 -4.28 -33.26 57.92
CA LYS A 121 -4.58 -32.13 58.81
C LYS A 121 -3.70 -30.92 58.46
N GLU A 122 -2.42 -31.14 58.22
CA GLU A 122 -1.49 -30.12 57.77
C GLU A 122 -1.86 -29.57 56.38
N ARG A 123 -2.22 -30.43 55.42
CA ARG A 123 -2.72 -30.01 54.09
C ARG A 123 -3.91 -29.04 54.20
N ARG A 124 -4.88 -29.36 55.06
CA ARG A 124 -6.06 -28.51 55.26
C ARG A 124 -5.71 -27.15 55.90
N LYS A 125 -4.75 -27.13 56.83
CA LYS A 125 -4.26 -25.87 57.43
C LYS A 125 -3.61 -24.96 56.40
N ILE A 126 -2.75 -25.50 55.53
CA ILE A 126 -2.06 -24.73 54.49
C ILE A 126 -3.06 -24.13 53.50
N ILE A 127 -4.01 -24.93 53.02
CA ILE A 127 -5.06 -24.47 52.11
C ILE A 127 -5.88 -23.34 52.75
N HIS A 128 -6.36 -23.54 53.98
CA HIS A 128 -7.23 -22.57 54.63
C HIS A 128 -6.51 -21.25 54.97
N SER A 129 -5.22 -21.34 55.35
CA SER A 129 -4.35 -20.18 55.56
C SER A 129 -4.24 -19.33 54.29
N ARG A 130 -3.92 -19.96 53.15
CA ARG A 130 -3.74 -19.26 51.88
C ARG A 130 -5.06 -18.77 51.28
N GLU A 131 -6.14 -19.54 51.43
CA GLU A 131 -7.47 -19.11 51.01
C GLU A 131 -7.92 -17.83 51.74
N LYS A 132 -7.63 -17.72 53.04
CA LYS A 132 -7.96 -16.53 53.83
C LYS A 132 -7.17 -15.30 53.36
N GLU A 133 -5.88 -15.46 53.09
CA GLU A 133 -5.01 -14.41 52.57
C GLU A 133 -5.47 -13.95 51.17
N LEU A 134 -5.75 -14.91 50.29
CA LEU A 134 -6.28 -14.66 48.95
C LEU A 134 -7.60 -13.90 49.00
N LYS A 135 -8.55 -14.34 49.84
CA LYS A 135 -9.82 -13.62 50.03
C LYS A 135 -9.56 -12.20 50.51
N LYS A 136 -8.65 -11.98 51.45
CA LYS A 136 -8.35 -10.62 51.94
C LYS A 136 -7.86 -9.70 50.82
N GLU A 137 -6.97 -10.18 49.96
CA GLU A 137 -6.38 -9.37 48.88
C GLU A 137 -7.35 -9.11 47.71
N PHE A 138 -8.20 -10.09 47.40
CA PHE A 138 -9.04 -10.03 46.20
C PHE A 138 -10.51 -9.67 46.47
N THR A 139 -11.03 -9.76 47.70
CA THR A 139 -12.46 -9.51 47.98
C THR A 139 -12.88 -8.10 47.57
N GLU A 140 -12.15 -7.08 47.99
CA GLU A 140 -12.48 -5.68 47.66
C GLU A 140 -12.46 -5.45 46.13
N LYS A 141 -11.45 -6.00 45.45
CA LYS A 141 -11.30 -5.90 43.99
C LYS A 141 -12.41 -6.63 43.26
N LEU A 142 -12.86 -7.78 43.77
CA LEU A 142 -13.97 -8.56 43.19
C LEU A 142 -15.32 -7.88 43.39
N THR A 143 -15.53 -7.22 44.53
CA THR A 143 -16.78 -6.47 44.80
C THR A 143 -16.96 -5.25 43.91
N GLN A 144 -15.86 -4.69 43.38
CA GLN A 144 -15.89 -3.58 42.45
C GLN A 144 -16.26 -4.00 41.01
N LEU A 145 -16.26 -5.31 40.71
CA LEU A 145 -16.57 -5.82 39.37
C LEU A 145 -18.08 -5.84 39.10
N SER A 146 -18.45 -5.49 37.86
CA SER A 146 -19.82 -5.70 37.40
C SER A 146 -20.17 -7.19 37.32
N ILE A 147 -21.46 -7.52 37.43
CA ILE A 147 -21.96 -8.90 37.30
C ILE A 147 -21.48 -9.55 35.99
N TYR A 148 -21.40 -8.78 34.90
CA TYR A 148 -20.91 -9.28 33.60
C TYR A 148 -19.42 -9.64 33.65
N GLN A 149 -18.58 -8.77 34.23
CA GLN A 149 -17.16 -9.06 34.43
C GLN A 149 -16.97 -10.28 35.34
N GLY A 150 -17.75 -10.39 36.43
CA GLY A 150 -17.74 -11.58 37.29
C GLY A 150 -18.04 -12.86 36.50
N LYS A 151 -19.08 -12.86 35.65
CA LYS A 151 -19.41 -13.99 34.77
C LYS A 151 -18.28 -14.34 33.80
N VAL A 152 -17.58 -13.35 33.27
CA VAL A 152 -16.41 -13.58 32.40
C VAL A 152 -15.26 -14.16 33.19
N LEU A 153 -14.97 -13.61 34.38
CA LEU A 153 -13.89 -14.08 35.25
C LEU A 153 -14.07 -15.55 35.66
N MET A 154 -15.29 -16.00 35.90
CA MET A 154 -15.57 -17.41 36.22
C MET A 154 -15.30 -18.38 35.06
N LYS A 155 -15.29 -17.89 33.81
CA LYS A 155 -15.07 -18.70 32.61
C LYS A 155 -13.60 -18.72 32.16
N LEU A 156 -12.79 -17.81 32.67
CA LEU A 156 -11.35 -17.76 32.43
C LEU A 156 -10.64 -18.76 33.34
#